data_AF-A0A3P1CHV6-F1
#
_entry.id   AF-A0A3P1CHV6-F1
#
_cell.length_a   1.000
_cell.length_b   1.000
_cell.length_c   1.000
_cell.angle_alpha   90.00
_cell.angle_beta   90.00
_cell.angle_gamma   90.00
#
_symmetry.space_group_name_H-M   'P 1'
#
loop_
_entity.id
_entity.type
_entity.pdbx_description
1 polymer ?
#
loop_
_entity_poly.entity_id
_entity_poly.type
_entity_poly.pdbx_seq_one_letter_code
_entity_poly.pdbx_strand_id
1 'polypeptide(L)'
;MKKGLIFVTLLSFSAIGSVKAQKLGYVDSEYITSKMPAYQKALAEVDKFAEKWSKDIQDKYSEIDKLQKTYQAEEILLTEDMKRDRLRIISDKEREAREYNNRVFGYEGLLFEKKKELMKPVTETVIRAIDKVAAQKRLDMVLDKASEGVVMLYTNPKHDYTDYVMEELGLTADQKAKSAAPSETPNSGPQEKELNPAGNFKSNTSKPTKQPK
;
A
#
# COMPACT_ATOMS: atom_id res chain seq x y z
N MET A 1 -18.75 -56.66 36.20
CA MET A 1 -17.95 -56.16 35.05
C MET A 1 -18.69 -55.12 34.20
N LYS A 2 -20.00 -55.29 33.89
CA LYS A 2 -20.78 -54.34 33.05
C LYS A 2 -20.92 -52.91 33.62
N LYS A 3 -21.00 -52.76 34.95
CA LYS A 3 -21.13 -51.45 35.63
C LYS A 3 -19.85 -50.60 35.56
N GLY A 4 -18.67 -51.23 35.55
CA GLY A 4 -17.39 -50.54 35.37
C GLY A 4 -17.20 -50.03 33.94
N LEU A 5 -17.72 -50.77 32.95
CA LEU A 5 -17.70 -50.35 31.55
C LEU A 5 -18.52 -49.08 31.32
N ILE A 6 -19.71 -48.98 31.92
CA ILE A 6 -20.58 -47.78 31.84
C ILE A 6 -19.90 -46.56 32.49
N PHE A 7 -19.23 -46.75 33.63
CA PHE A 7 -18.54 -45.66 34.32
C PHE A 7 -17.34 -45.14 33.52
N VAL A 8 -16.56 -46.02 32.89
CA VAL A 8 -15.45 -45.63 32.01
C VAL A 8 -15.95 -44.90 30.75
N THR A 9 -17.07 -45.32 30.16
CA THR A 9 -17.65 -44.62 29.00
C THR A 9 -18.17 -43.23 29.37
N LEU A 10 -18.78 -43.06 30.55
CA LEU A 10 -19.29 -41.77 31.02
C LEU A 10 -18.15 -40.79 31.39
N LEU A 11 -17.06 -41.31 31.95
CA LEU A 11 -15.86 -40.52 32.26
C LEU A 11 -15.12 -40.07 30.99
N SER A 12 -15.06 -40.92 29.95
CA SER A 12 -14.50 -40.55 28.65
C SER A 12 -15.32 -39.49 27.91
N PHE A 13 -16.64 -39.39 28.14
CA PHE A 13 -17.48 -38.33 27.55
C PHE A 13 -17.29 -36.97 28.24
N SER A 14 -16.93 -36.96 29.53
CA SER A 14 -16.57 -35.73 30.26
C SER A 14 -15.18 -35.19 29.90
N ALA A 15 -14.35 -36.01 29.23
CA ALA A 15 -13.02 -35.62 28.74
C ALA A 15 -13.03 -34.97 27.34
N ILE A 16 -14.21 -34.79 26.72
CA ILE A 16 -14.35 -33.96 25.52
C ILE A 16 -14.23 -32.50 25.96
N GLY A 17 -12.97 -32.04 26.09
CA GLY A 17 -12.66 -30.66 26.45
C GLY A 17 -13.34 -29.66 25.53
N SER A 18 -13.69 -28.49 26.08
CA SER A 18 -14.28 -27.40 25.30
C SER A 18 -13.33 -27.00 24.17
N VAL A 19 -13.73 -27.25 22.92
CA VAL A 19 -13.02 -26.73 21.74
C VAL A 19 -13.16 -25.21 21.77
N LYS A 20 -12.10 -24.50 22.16
CA LYS A 20 -12.05 -23.04 22.08
C LYS A 20 -11.88 -22.67 20.60
N ALA A 21 -12.96 -22.22 19.96
CA ALA A 21 -12.85 -21.60 18.64
C ALA A 21 -12.01 -20.31 18.79
N GLN A 22 -10.98 -20.17 17.95
CA GLN A 22 -10.14 -18.96 17.93
C GLN A 22 -11.00 -17.76 17.54
N LYS A 23 -10.93 -16.68 18.31
CA LYS A 23 -11.71 -15.47 18.04
C LYS A 23 -10.96 -14.58 17.06
N LEU A 24 -11.30 -14.72 15.78
CA LEU A 24 -10.76 -13.93 14.68
C LEU A 24 -11.56 -12.63 14.48
N GLY A 25 -10.84 -11.54 14.23
CA GLY A 25 -11.39 -10.28 13.73
C GLY A 25 -10.59 -9.77 12.53
N TYR A 26 -11.10 -8.76 11.85
CA TYR A 26 -10.34 -8.03 10.85
C TYR A 26 -10.53 -6.52 10.98
N VAL A 27 -9.61 -5.77 10.40
CA VAL A 27 -9.63 -4.30 10.34
C VAL A 27 -9.24 -3.85 8.92
N ASP A 28 -9.60 -2.61 8.59
CA ASP A 28 -9.15 -1.94 7.38
C ASP A 28 -8.14 -0.85 7.74
N SER A 29 -6.84 -1.20 7.75
CA SER A 29 -5.78 -0.29 8.20
C SER A 29 -5.59 0.90 7.26
N GLU A 30 -5.81 0.71 5.95
CA GLU A 30 -5.80 1.76 4.94
C GLU A 30 -6.91 2.77 5.20
N TYR A 31 -8.14 2.29 5.45
CA TYR A 31 -9.25 3.18 5.81
C TYR A 31 -8.96 3.96 7.10
N ILE A 32 -8.48 3.30 8.15
CA ILE A 32 -8.13 3.95 9.43
C ILE A 32 -7.07 5.04 9.21
N THR A 33 -5.96 4.70 8.56
CA THR A 33 -4.86 5.64 8.33
C THR A 33 -5.28 6.80 7.43
N SER A 34 -6.15 6.57 6.44
CA SER A 34 -6.69 7.64 5.58
C SER A 34 -7.40 8.76 6.35
N LYS A 35 -7.99 8.43 7.52
CA LYS A 35 -8.70 9.37 8.40
C LYS A 35 -7.78 10.06 9.42
N MET A 36 -6.51 9.65 9.52
CA MET A 36 -5.57 10.24 10.47
C MET A 36 -4.92 11.50 9.91
N PRO A 37 -5.03 12.67 10.60
CA PRO A 37 -4.31 13.88 10.18
C PRO A 37 -2.79 13.68 10.15
N ALA A 38 -2.25 12.85 11.05
CA ALA A 38 -0.83 12.52 11.09
C ALA A 38 -0.36 11.78 9.83
N TYR A 39 -1.22 10.94 9.24
CA TYR A 39 -0.92 10.23 7.99
C TYR A 39 -0.83 11.21 6.81
N GLN A 40 -1.81 12.11 6.69
CA GLN A 40 -1.80 13.15 5.65
C GLN A 40 -0.58 14.06 5.77
N LYS A 41 -0.21 14.44 6.99
CA LYS A 41 1.01 15.20 7.25
C LYS A 41 2.27 14.43 6.83
N ALA A 42 2.36 13.14 7.16
CA ALA A 42 3.49 12.31 6.77
C ALA A 42 3.60 12.18 5.24
N LEU A 43 2.48 11.97 4.53
CA LEU A 43 2.43 11.97 3.06
C LEU A 43 2.97 13.29 2.48
N ALA A 44 2.45 14.42 2.96
CA ALA A 44 2.89 15.73 2.50
C ALA A 44 4.39 15.98 2.74
N GLU A 45 4.97 15.48 3.83
CA GLU A 45 6.42 15.57 4.07
C GLU A 45 7.20 14.67 3.10
N VAL A 46 6.73 13.47 2.80
CA VAL A 46 7.35 12.59 1.79
C VAL A 46 7.36 13.26 0.42
N ASP A 47 6.24 13.88 0.02
CA ASP A 47 6.12 14.57 -1.27
C ASP A 47 7.09 15.75 -1.36
N LYS A 48 7.24 16.54 -0.28
CA LYS A 48 8.26 17.61 -0.22
C LYS A 48 9.68 17.09 -0.41
N PHE A 49 10.03 15.95 0.18
CA PHE A 49 11.35 15.33 -0.05
C PHE A 49 11.52 14.87 -1.49
N ALA A 50 10.48 14.25 -2.08
CA ALA A 50 10.50 13.82 -3.47
C ALA A 50 10.69 15.02 -4.42
N GLU A 51 9.93 16.10 -4.23
CA GLU A 51 10.04 17.33 -5.01
C GLU A 51 11.43 17.96 -4.88
N LYS A 52 11.94 18.06 -3.64
CA LYS A 52 13.28 18.61 -3.38
C LYS A 52 14.35 17.83 -4.13
N TRP A 53 14.38 16.51 -4.01
CA TRP A 53 15.41 15.72 -4.68
C TRP A 53 15.21 15.65 -6.19
N SER A 54 13.97 15.68 -6.67
CA SER A 54 13.68 15.79 -8.10
C SER A 54 14.29 17.08 -8.67
N LYS A 55 14.14 18.20 -7.95
CA LYS A 55 14.78 19.47 -8.31
C LYS A 55 16.31 19.40 -8.27
N ASP A 56 16.88 18.82 -7.21
CA ASP A 56 18.34 18.66 -7.09
C ASP A 56 18.92 17.83 -8.26
N ILE A 57 18.20 16.81 -8.72
CA ILE A 57 18.58 16.00 -9.89
C ILE A 57 18.42 16.79 -11.19
N GLN A 58 17.31 17.53 -11.34
CA GLN A 58 17.07 18.38 -12.50
C GLN A 58 18.17 19.44 -12.64
N ASP A 59 18.58 20.07 -11.55
CA ASP A 59 19.65 21.08 -11.53
C ASP A 59 20.99 20.47 -11.97
N LYS A 60 21.32 19.24 -11.54
CA LYS A 60 22.50 18.50 -11.99
C LYS A 60 22.48 18.23 -13.49
N TYR A 61 21.35 17.78 -14.03
CA TYR A 61 21.22 17.54 -15.47
C TYR A 61 21.23 18.84 -16.28
N SER A 62 20.69 19.93 -15.75
CA SER A 62 20.80 21.26 -16.39
C SER A 62 22.24 21.76 -16.44
N GLU A 63 23.04 21.51 -15.40
CA GLU A 63 24.47 21.83 -15.41
C GLU A 63 25.23 21.02 -16.48
N ILE A 64 24.95 19.72 -16.58
CA ILE A 64 25.53 18.83 -17.62
C ILE A 64 25.18 19.33 -19.03
N ASP A 65 23.92 19.65 -19.29
CA ASP A 65 23.46 20.18 -20.58
C ASP A 65 24.17 21.49 -20.95
N LYS A 66 24.37 22.40 -19.98
CA LYS A 66 25.17 23.62 -20.20
C LYS A 66 26.61 23.30 -20.58
N LEU A 67 27.27 22.37 -19.86
CA LEU A 67 28.65 21.97 -20.15
C LEU A 67 28.78 21.33 -21.55
N GLN A 68 27.82 20.49 -21.93
CA GLN A 68 27.78 19.89 -23.26
C GLN A 68 27.62 20.95 -24.36
N LYS A 69 26.71 21.91 -24.19
CA LYS A 69 26.52 23.03 -25.13
C LYS A 69 27.76 23.90 -25.26
N THR A 70 28.41 24.23 -24.13
CA THR A 70 29.67 24.99 -24.14
C THR A 70 30.78 24.20 -24.83
N TYR A 71 30.90 22.90 -24.59
CA TYR A 71 31.85 22.04 -25.29
C TYR A 71 31.62 22.08 -26.80
N GLN A 72 30.37 21.89 -27.27
CA GLN A 72 30.02 21.91 -28.69
C GLN A 72 30.33 23.26 -29.36
N ALA A 73 30.05 24.38 -28.69
CA ALA A 73 30.29 25.71 -29.23
C ALA A 73 31.79 26.03 -29.37
N GLU A 74 32.62 25.50 -28.46
CA GLU A 74 34.05 25.80 -28.40
C GLU A 74 34.92 24.71 -29.03
N GLU A 75 34.35 23.55 -29.43
CA GLU A 75 35.08 22.34 -29.83
C GLU A 75 36.19 22.59 -30.85
N ILE A 76 35.93 23.42 -31.87
CA ILE A 76 36.90 23.74 -32.94
C ILE A 76 38.09 24.57 -32.45
N LEU A 77 37.96 25.22 -31.29
CA LEU A 77 38.97 26.08 -30.67
C LEU A 77 39.86 25.29 -29.69
N LEU A 78 39.52 24.03 -29.38
CA LEU A 78 40.17 23.23 -28.36
C LEU A 78 41.25 22.31 -28.97
N THR A 79 42.35 22.14 -28.25
CA THR A 79 43.31 21.07 -28.51
C THR A 79 42.73 19.71 -28.09
N GLU A 80 43.32 18.62 -28.58
CA GLU A 80 42.86 17.26 -28.24
C GLU A 80 42.90 16.97 -26.73
N ASP A 81 43.94 17.44 -26.03
CA ASP A 81 44.02 17.29 -24.57
C ASP A 81 42.91 18.05 -23.85
N MET A 82 42.61 19.27 -24.29
CA MET A 82 41.51 20.07 -23.72
C MET A 82 40.14 19.42 -23.98
N LYS A 83 39.93 18.83 -25.17
CA LYS A 83 38.70 18.10 -25.49
C LYS A 83 38.54 16.89 -24.57
N ARG A 84 39.59 16.07 -24.43
CA ARG A 84 39.59 14.89 -23.55
C ARG A 84 39.22 15.28 -22.12
N ASP A 85 39.81 16.35 -21.59
CA ASP A 85 39.56 16.78 -20.23
C ASP A 85 38.13 17.30 -20.03
N ARG A 86 37.56 18.04 -21.00
CA ARG A 86 36.15 18.46 -20.94
C ARG A 86 35.18 17.30 -21.02
N LEU A 87 35.40 16.36 -21.94
CA LEU A 87 34.57 15.16 -22.07
C LEU A 87 34.63 14.29 -20.81
N ARG A 88 35.80 14.20 -20.17
CA ARG A 88 35.96 13.52 -18.87
C ARG A 88 35.11 14.18 -17.79
N ILE A 89 35.16 15.51 -17.65
CA ILE A 89 34.36 16.26 -16.66
C ILE A 89 32.85 16.05 -16.90
N ILE A 90 32.39 16.11 -18.14
CA ILE A 90 30.99 15.87 -18.49
C ILE A 90 30.59 14.44 -18.10
N SER A 91 31.38 13.44 -18.49
CA SER A 91 31.15 12.03 -18.17
C SER A 91 31.12 11.75 -16.66
N ASP A 92 32.03 12.38 -15.91
CA ASP A 92 32.07 12.28 -14.45
C ASP A 92 30.79 12.86 -13.82
N LYS A 93 30.36 14.06 -14.24
CA LYS A 93 29.11 14.67 -13.76
C LYS A 93 27.87 13.86 -14.13
N GLU A 94 27.82 13.31 -15.33
CA GLU A 94 26.74 12.41 -15.74
C GLU A 94 26.66 11.15 -14.87
N ARG A 95 27.82 10.56 -14.54
CA ARG A 95 27.90 9.42 -13.63
C ARG A 95 27.38 9.80 -12.24
N GLU A 96 27.86 10.92 -11.69
CA GLU A 96 27.41 11.42 -10.38
C GLU A 96 25.89 11.70 -10.35
N ALA A 97 25.33 12.29 -11.41
CA ALA A 97 23.89 12.54 -11.49
C ALA A 97 23.07 11.25 -11.52
N ARG A 98 23.51 10.24 -12.30
CA ARG A 98 22.86 8.92 -12.35
C ARG A 98 22.95 8.18 -11.00
N GLU A 99 24.13 8.18 -10.38
CA GLU A 99 24.32 7.57 -9.06
C GLU A 99 23.48 8.26 -7.99
N TYR A 100 23.39 9.59 -8.04
CA TYR A 100 22.55 10.36 -7.14
C TYR A 100 21.06 10.03 -7.33
N ASN A 101 20.59 9.99 -8.57
CA ASN A 101 19.22 9.59 -8.89
C ASN A 101 18.90 8.19 -8.34
N ASN A 102 19.77 7.21 -8.60
CA ASN A 102 19.59 5.85 -8.11
C ASN A 102 19.66 5.77 -6.58
N ARG A 103 20.51 6.56 -5.93
CA ARG A 103 20.58 6.62 -4.46
C ARG A 103 19.30 7.17 -3.85
N VAL A 104 18.63 8.11 -4.50
CA VAL A 104 17.38 8.69 -4.01
C VAL A 104 16.17 7.84 -4.35
N PHE A 105 15.99 7.51 -5.63
CA PHE A 105 14.78 6.91 -6.20
C PHE A 105 14.94 5.44 -6.60
N GLY A 106 16.12 4.84 -6.39
CA GLY A 106 16.33 3.42 -6.59
C GLY A 106 15.57 2.56 -5.57
N TYR A 107 15.64 1.24 -5.77
CA TYR A 107 15.07 0.27 -4.84
C TYR A 107 15.66 0.46 -3.45
N GLU A 108 14.79 0.58 -2.43
CA GLU A 108 15.18 0.89 -1.04
C GLU A 108 16.08 2.15 -0.92
N GLY A 109 15.94 3.10 -1.85
CA GLY A 109 16.66 4.36 -1.83
C GLY A 109 16.22 5.31 -0.70
N LEU A 110 16.83 6.50 -0.66
CA LEU A 110 16.58 7.50 0.39
C LEU A 110 15.10 7.89 0.52
N LEU A 111 14.35 7.96 -0.59
CA LEU A 111 12.93 8.30 -0.54
C LEU A 111 12.10 7.18 0.10
N PHE A 112 12.43 5.92 -0.17
CA PHE A 112 11.79 4.79 0.47
C PHE A 112 12.03 4.79 1.98
N GLU A 113 13.29 4.99 2.40
CA GLU A 113 13.65 5.06 3.81
C GLU A 113 12.96 6.24 4.52
N LYS A 114 12.89 7.41 3.87
CA LYS A 114 12.16 8.55 4.43
C LYS A 114 10.67 8.30 4.54
N LYS A 115 10.05 7.67 3.54
CA LYS A 115 8.64 7.25 3.63
C LYS A 115 8.43 6.32 4.82
N LYS A 116 9.28 5.31 4.99
CA LYS A 116 9.21 4.36 6.11
C LYS A 116 9.38 5.06 7.46
N GLU A 117 10.38 5.93 7.60
CA GLU A 117 10.65 6.70 8.81
C GLU A 117 9.46 7.58 9.22
N LEU A 118 8.88 8.31 8.26
CA LEU A 118 7.76 9.23 8.50
C LEU A 118 6.45 8.51 8.77
N MET A 119 6.24 7.34 8.16
CA MET A 119 5.03 6.53 8.35
C MET A 119 5.06 5.69 9.63
N LYS A 120 6.24 5.31 10.11
CA LYS A 120 6.43 4.50 11.32
C LYS A 120 5.58 4.95 12.51
N PRO A 121 5.59 6.23 12.95
CA PRO A 121 4.78 6.66 14.10
C PRO A 121 3.27 6.53 13.86
N VAL A 122 2.80 6.65 12.62
CA VAL A 122 1.39 6.45 12.26
C VAL A 122 1.04 4.97 12.42
N THR A 123 1.85 4.08 11.84
CA THR A 123 1.67 2.63 11.95
C THR A 123 1.70 2.17 13.41
N GLU A 124 2.67 2.62 14.21
CA GLU A 124 2.76 2.29 15.64
C GLU A 124 1.56 2.77 16.45
N THR A 125 0.95 3.90 16.05
CA THR A 125 -0.26 4.40 16.70
C THR A 125 -1.47 3.54 16.37
N VAL A 126 -1.62 3.13 15.11
CA VAL A 126 -2.70 2.22 14.68
C VAL A 126 -2.54 0.84 15.33
N ILE A 127 -1.34 0.26 15.34
CA ILE A 127 -1.08 -1.04 15.96
C ILE A 127 -1.45 -1.01 17.45
N ARG A 128 -1.03 0.04 18.19
CA ARG A 128 -1.40 0.17 19.61
C ARG A 128 -2.92 0.26 19.83
N ALA A 129 -3.65 0.90 18.93
CA ALA A 129 -5.11 0.95 19.01
C ALA A 129 -5.74 -0.41 18.69
N ILE A 130 -5.25 -1.12 17.67
CA ILE A 130 -5.65 -2.49 17.35
C ILE A 130 -5.40 -3.42 18.56
N ASP A 131 -4.23 -3.35 19.19
CA ASP A 131 -3.88 -4.18 20.35
C ASP A 131 -4.86 -4.00 21.50
N LYS A 132 -5.23 -2.74 21.80
CA LYS A 132 -6.22 -2.43 22.83
C LYS A 132 -7.60 -2.97 22.48
N VAL A 133 -8.06 -2.76 21.25
CA VAL A 133 -9.35 -3.28 20.79
C VAL A 133 -9.37 -4.81 20.81
N ALA A 134 -8.30 -5.45 20.36
CA ALA A 134 -8.14 -6.91 20.39
C ALA A 134 -8.24 -7.44 21.83
N ALA A 135 -7.55 -6.83 22.78
CA ALA A 135 -7.63 -7.19 24.19
C ALA A 135 -9.04 -7.00 24.78
N GLN A 136 -9.66 -5.84 24.54
CA GLN A 136 -11.02 -5.53 25.02
C GLN A 136 -12.07 -6.49 24.44
N LYS A 137 -11.94 -6.84 23.16
CA LYS A 137 -12.87 -7.73 22.44
C LYS A 137 -12.47 -9.20 22.56
N ARG A 138 -11.38 -9.53 23.26
CA ARG A 138 -10.85 -10.89 23.46
C ARG A 138 -10.57 -11.61 22.13
N LEU A 139 -10.00 -10.89 21.17
CA LEU A 139 -9.58 -11.44 19.88
C LEU A 139 -8.23 -12.12 20.04
N ASP A 140 -8.11 -13.31 19.47
CA ASP A 140 -6.84 -14.05 19.44
C ASP A 140 -6.01 -13.67 18.21
N MET A 141 -6.65 -13.10 17.18
CA MET A 141 -6.02 -12.69 15.93
C MET A 141 -6.82 -11.58 15.26
N VAL A 142 -6.11 -10.62 14.67
CA VAL A 142 -6.67 -9.56 13.83
C VAL A 142 -5.99 -9.62 12.47
N LEU A 143 -6.77 -9.73 11.40
CA LEU A 143 -6.28 -9.66 10.03
C LEU A 143 -6.51 -8.27 9.47
N ASP A 144 -5.57 -7.78 8.67
CA ASP A 144 -5.77 -6.53 7.96
C ASP A 144 -6.24 -6.82 6.53
N LYS A 145 -7.38 -6.22 6.17
CA LYS A 145 -7.99 -6.32 4.84
C LYS A 145 -7.13 -5.64 3.77
N ALA A 146 -6.35 -4.62 4.14
CA ALA A 146 -5.47 -3.89 3.24
C ALA A 146 -4.11 -4.57 3.03
N SER A 147 -3.82 -5.68 3.73
CA SER A 147 -2.53 -6.35 3.63
C SER A 147 -2.34 -7.06 2.28
N GLU A 148 -1.27 -6.70 1.58
CA GLU A 148 -0.81 -7.38 0.36
C GLU A 148 -0.40 -8.83 0.68
N GLY A 149 -1.27 -9.80 0.38
CA GLY A 149 -1.03 -11.23 0.61
C GLY A 149 -2.14 -11.96 1.35
N VAL A 150 -3.08 -11.24 1.98
CA VAL A 150 -4.26 -11.83 2.60
C VAL A 150 -5.48 -11.50 1.76
N VAL A 151 -5.97 -12.47 0.98
CA VAL A 151 -7.17 -12.30 0.16
C VAL A 151 -8.41 -12.72 0.96
N MET A 152 -9.22 -11.74 1.36
CA MET A 152 -10.51 -11.97 2.02
C MET A 152 -11.64 -11.91 0.98
N LEU A 153 -12.05 -13.06 0.43
CA LEU A 153 -13.12 -13.12 -0.59
C LEU A 153 -14.49 -12.73 -0.01
N TYR A 154 -14.72 -13.11 1.25
CA TYR A 154 -15.91 -12.76 2.01
C TYR A 154 -15.57 -12.73 3.49
N THR A 155 -16.08 -11.74 4.20
CA THR A 155 -16.06 -11.68 5.65
C THR A 155 -17.48 -11.38 6.15
N ASN A 156 -17.83 -11.93 7.31
CA ASN A 156 -19.05 -11.49 7.98
C ASN A 156 -18.76 -10.15 8.68
N PRO A 157 -19.50 -9.06 8.38
CA PRO A 157 -19.24 -7.73 8.95
C PRO A 157 -19.24 -7.68 10.48
N LYS A 158 -19.86 -8.65 11.17
CA LYS A 158 -19.78 -8.76 12.64
C LYS A 158 -18.35 -8.96 13.19
N HIS A 159 -17.41 -9.36 12.33
CA HIS A 159 -16.00 -9.54 12.65
C HIS A 159 -15.14 -8.35 12.19
N ASP A 160 -15.76 -7.29 11.66
CA ASP A 160 -15.10 -6.03 11.38
C ASP A 160 -14.92 -5.25 12.68
N TYR A 161 -13.67 -4.91 13.01
CA TYR A 161 -13.35 -4.10 14.18
C TYR A 161 -12.83 -2.71 13.84
N THR A 162 -12.90 -2.31 12.57
CA THR A 162 -12.38 -1.02 12.08
C THR A 162 -12.97 0.16 12.84
N ASP A 163 -14.29 0.19 13.06
CA ASP A 163 -14.96 1.27 13.78
C ASP A 163 -14.51 1.40 15.24
N TYR A 164 -14.27 0.27 15.92
CA TYR A 164 -13.76 0.28 17.29
C TYR A 164 -12.33 0.83 17.36
N VAL A 165 -11.50 0.54 16.36
CA VAL A 165 -10.14 1.10 16.27
C VAL A 165 -10.19 2.60 15.98
N MET A 166 -11.09 3.04 15.10
CA MET A 166 -11.31 4.47 14.86
C MET A 166 -11.79 5.20 16.12
N GLU A 167 -12.67 4.58 16.91
CA GLU A 167 -13.13 5.13 18.19
C GLU A 167 -11.98 5.24 19.21
N GLU A 168 -11.15 4.20 19.33
CA GLU A 168 -9.95 4.22 20.20
C GLU A 168 -8.96 5.31 19.77
N LEU A 169 -8.88 5.62 18.47
CA LEU A 169 -8.06 6.71 17.93
C LEU A 169 -8.73 8.09 18.00
N GLY A 170 -9.99 8.17 18.43
CA GLY A 170 -10.76 9.42 18.50
C GLY A 170 -11.17 10.00 17.14
N LEU A 171 -11.26 9.15 16.10
CA LEU A 171 -11.52 9.57 14.71
C LEU A 171 -13.01 9.57 14.34
N THR A 172 -13.92 9.22 15.25
CA THR A 172 -15.36 9.05 15.00
C THR A 172 -16.21 10.30 15.28
N ALA A 173 -15.60 11.43 15.65
CA ALA A 173 -16.30 12.65 16.06
C ALA A 173 -17.20 13.31 14.98
N ASP A 174 -17.07 12.92 13.70
CA ASP A 174 -17.85 13.50 12.60
C ASP A 174 -19.06 12.65 12.13
N GLN A 175 -19.31 11.48 12.71
CA GLN A 175 -20.37 10.57 12.23
C GLN A 175 -21.67 10.60 13.05
N LYS A 176 -21.72 11.30 14.20
CA LYS A 176 -22.92 11.36 15.04
C LYS A 176 -24.04 12.26 14.47
N ALA A 177 -23.78 13.01 13.40
CA ALA A 177 -24.73 13.95 12.80
C ALA A 177 -25.52 13.41 11.58
N LYS A 178 -25.22 12.20 11.07
CA LYS A 178 -25.81 11.69 9.81
C LYS A 178 -26.62 10.38 9.91
N SER A 179 -26.75 9.80 11.11
CA SER A 179 -27.49 8.55 11.33
C SER A 179 -28.91 8.74 11.93
N ALA A 180 -29.41 9.98 12.03
CA ALA A 180 -30.72 10.29 12.62
C ALA A 180 -31.87 10.47 11.61
N ALA A 181 -31.82 9.82 10.44
CA ALA A 181 -32.92 9.82 9.48
C ALA A 181 -33.30 8.38 9.10
N PRO A 182 -34.56 7.93 9.32
CA PRO A 182 -34.99 6.57 8.99
C PRO A 182 -35.16 6.41 7.48
N SER A 183 -34.56 5.38 6.91
CA SER A 183 -34.82 4.93 5.53
C SER A 183 -36.10 4.11 5.49
N GLU A 184 -37.19 4.70 5.00
CA GLU A 184 -38.36 3.95 4.53
C GLU A 184 -38.09 3.38 3.13
N THR A 185 -38.29 2.07 2.97
CA THR A 185 -38.39 1.40 1.67
C THR A 185 -39.86 1.13 1.36
N PRO A 186 -40.29 1.36 0.11
CA PRO A 186 -41.33 0.55 -0.50
C PRO A 186 -40.77 -0.29 -1.65
N ASN A 187 -41.09 -1.57 -1.53
CA ASN A 187 -40.94 -2.68 -2.44
C ASN A 187 -41.54 -2.44 -3.85
N SER A 188 -40.87 -2.92 -4.90
CA SER A 188 -41.49 -3.61 -6.04
C SER A 188 -40.43 -4.16 -7.01
N GLY A 189 -40.35 -5.48 -7.17
CA GLY A 189 -39.92 -6.10 -8.44
C GLY A 189 -41.16 -6.56 -9.25
N PRO A 190 -41.01 -7.37 -10.32
CA PRO A 190 -39.86 -7.57 -11.21
C PRO A 190 -40.27 -7.45 -12.70
N GLN A 191 -39.35 -7.13 -13.63
CA GLN A 191 -39.52 -7.51 -15.05
C GLN A 191 -38.20 -7.85 -15.73
N GLU A 192 -38.20 -9.04 -16.31
CA GLU A 192 -37.20 -9.66 -17.17
C GLU A 192 -37.64 -9.48 -18.63
N LYS A 193 -36.70 -9.14 -19.53
CA LYS A 193 -36.83 -9.43 -20.96
C LYS A 193 -35.46 -9.42 -21.68
N GLU A 194 -35.17 -10.55 -22.30
CA GLU A 194 -34.07 -10.84 -23.22
C GLU A 194 -33.99 -9.90 -24.45
N LEU A 195 -32.79 -9.62 -24.97
CA LEU A 195 -32.09 -10.34 -26.08
C LEU A 195 -31.09 -9.39 -26.83
N ASN A 196 -29.89 -9.95 -27.07
CA ASN A 196 -28.68 -9.55 -27.82
C ASN A 196 -28.86 -9.00 -29.27
N PRO A 197 -27.79 -8.77 -30.11
CA PRO A 197 -26.40 -8.27 -29.91
C PRO A 197 -25.94 -7.27 -31.03
N ALA A 198 -24.76 -6.64 -30.91
CA ALA A 198 -23.76 -6.34 -31.98
C ALA A 198 -22.96 -5.06 -31.68
N GLY A 199 -21.63 -5.18 -31.65
CA GLY A 199 -20.72 -4.04 -31.48
C GLY A 199 -19.26 -4.49 -31.53
N ASN A 200 -18.83 -4.86 -32.73
CA ASN A 200 -17.51 -5.37 -33.08
C ASN A 200 -16.46 -4.24 -32.99
N PHE A 201 -15.39 -4.40 -32.22
CA PHE A 201 -14.12 -3.70 -32.48
C PHE A 201 -12.94 -4.64 -32.21
N LYS A 202 -12.26 -5.00 -33.30
CA LYS A 202 -11.07 -5.86 -33.32
C LYS A 202 -9.86 -5.06 -32.82
N SER A 203 -9.17 -5.57 -31.80
CA SER A 203 -7.78 -5.19 -31.50
C SER A 203 -6.82 -6.20 -32.14
N ASN A 204 -5.97 -5.67 -33.01
CA ASN A 204 -4.95 -6.33 -33.80
C ASN A 204 -3.80 -6.81 -32.90
N THR A 205 -3.50 -8.11 -32.89
CA THR A 205 -2.27 -8.66 -32.29
C THR A 205 -1.46 -9.40 -33.35
N SER A 206 -0.36 -8.78 -33.76
CA SER A 206 0.68 -9.35 -34.61
C SER A 206 1.46 -10.42 -33.85
N LYS A 207 1.48 -11.63 -34.42
CA LYS A 207 2.20 -12.83 -33.94
C LYS A 207 3.61 -12.89 -34.58
N PRO A 208 4.63 -13.48 -33.92
CA PRO A 208 6.02 -13.42 -34.40
C PRO A 208 6.31 -14.46 -35.49
N THR A 209 7.13 -14.05 -36.45
CA THR A 209 7.57 -14.84 -37.60
C THR A 209 8.58 -15.91 -37.19
N LYS A 210 8.29 -17.18 -37.53
CA LYS A 210 9.26 -18.29 -37.52
C LYS A 210 10.18 -18.17 -38.74
N GLN A 211 11.49 -18.28 -38.53
CA GLN A 211 12.46 -18.58 -39.58
C GLN A 211 12.34 -20.05 -40.04
N PRO A 212 12.64 -20.34 -41.31
CA PRO A 212 13.05 -21.69 -41.70
C PRO A 212 14.45 -21.75 -42.37
N LYS A 213 15.17 -22.78 -41.92
CA LYS A 213 16.37 -23.46 -42.47
C LYS A 213 17.72 -22.82 -42.24
#